data_AF-A0A7W8YYI9-F1
#
_entry.id   AF-A0A7W8YYI9-F1
#
_cell.length_a   1.000
_cell.length_b   1.000
_cell.length_c   1.000
_cell.angle_alpha   90.00
_cell.angle_beta   90.00
_cell.angle_gamma   90.00
#
_symmetry.space_group_name_H-M   'P 1'
#
loop_
_entity.id
_entity.type
_entity.pdbx_description
1 polymer ?
#
loop_
_entity_poly.entity_id
_entity_poly.type
_entity_poly.pdbx_seq_one_letter_code
_entity_poly.pdbx_strand_id
1 'polypeptide(L)'
;MKLKHTDIEIPKDDPFKNCKLNRFPYAEALTSIVNTYSEGFVLTINNPWGTGKTTFIKMWQALLFQKKFTTLYFNAWENDFDANPQVALMSELGSLTNKKSDKTFKSLIQKAAVLSNSILPALVKAIATKYIDSEVLKELIENSTQGATEILKDEIDTYAKKKKGLIDFRIELQKYISEHNGGKPLILFIDELDRCRPDYAVELLEQIKHFFSVPGIVFVLSIDKVQLGNAVKGFYGSEHIDSNEYLRRFIDLEFSLPMPETGIFVKYLFTYFGFQEFFDFPERKKFHELSDDGESFLHFSTLLFKQNSLSLRQQEKLFSNARMVLNTFSVNNFLFPSVYLMLIFVKDFHPKFYAKLLAREALPQEILDDLVEIFPKQINKSHKHSYLLTEVILIVLYNNYYNEKTFYSKLSDEDQNGKTKLLIKSVVDQNPDGADFKRILESFTSRNGAGSSLSHLLNKINLLDDFITK
;
A
#
# COMPACT_ATOMS: atom_id res chain seq x y z
N MET A 1 -3.45 -21.63 -8.30
CA MET A 1 -2.61 -20.40 -8.39
C MET A 1 -3.47 -19.17 -8.12
N LYS A 2 -2.95 -18.19 -7.38
CA LYS A 2 -3.65 -16.93 -7.08
C LYS A 2 -3.07 -15.79 -7.91
N LEU A 3 -3.93 -14.97 -8.53
CA LEU A 3 -3.52 -13.79 -9.33
C LEU A 3 -3.25 -12.55 -8.48
N LYS A 4 -3.74 -12.54 -7.25
CA LYS A 4 -3.57 -11.43 -6.31
C LYS A 4 -3.43 -11.99 -4.92
N HIS A 5 -2.70 -11.28 -4.06
CA HIS A 5 -2.72 -11.57 -2.64
C HIS A 5 -4.13 -11.33 -2.08
N THR A 6 -4.70 -12.36 -1.49
CA THR A 6 -5.97 -12.31 -0.76
C THR A 6 -5.72 -11.75 0.63
N ASP A 7 -6.67 -10.96 1.14
CA ASP A 7 -6.63 -10.46 2.52
C ASP A 7 -6.29 -11.58 3.50
N ILE A 8 -5.40 -11.28 4.44
CA ILE A 8 -5.00 -12.25 5.46
C ILE A 8 -6.19 -12.54 6.36
N GLU A 9 -6.38 -13.80 6.69
CA GLU A 9 -7.29 -14.18 7.75
C GLU A 9 -6.73 -13.69 9.09
N ILE A 10 -7.59 -13.05 9.90
CA ILE A 10 -7.27 -12.53 11.23
C ILE A 10 -8.08 -13.36 12.24
N PRO A 11 -7.50 -14.44 12.80
CA PRO A 11 -8.17 -15.28 13.78
C PRO A 11 -8.52 -14.47 15.03
N LYS A 12 -9.70 -14.72 15.61
CA LYS A 12 -10.15 -14.01 16.83
C LYS A 12 -9.28 -14.30 18.05
N ASP A 13 -8.69 -15.49 18.14
CA ASP A 13 -7.89 -15.94 19.30
C ASP A 13 -6.41 -15.53 19.21
N ASP A 14 -5.89 -15.37 17.99
CA ASP A 14 -4.55 -14.86 17.74
C ASP A 14 -4.56 -13.98 16.48
N PRO A 15 -4.84 -12.68 16.63
CA PRO A 15 -4.96 -11.74 15.51
C PRO A 15 -3.69 -11.61 14.67
N PHE A 16 -2.53 -11.93 15.24
CA PHE A 16 -1.24 -11.80 14.57
C PHE A 16 -0.66 -13.16 14.12
N LYS A 17 -1.37 -14.28 14.32
CA LYS A 17 -0.96 -15.64 13.89
C LYS A 17 -0.45 -15.69 12.45
N ASN A 18 -1.16 -15.03 11.55
CA ASN A 18 -0.88 -15.01 10.13
C ASN A 18 -0.03 -13.81 9.68
N CYS A 19 0.40 -12.96 10.61
CA CYS A 19 1.25 -11.80 10.32
C CYS A 19 2.63 -12.25 9.85
N LYS A 20 3.00 -11.89 8.62
CA LYS A 20 4.29 -12.24 8.02
C LYS A 20 5.37 -11.19 8.23
N LEU A 21 5.02 -10.05 8.82
CA LEU A 21 5.88 -8.86 8.90
C LEU A 21 6.27 -8.49 10.34
N ASN A 22 6.07 -9.41 11.29
CA ASN A 22 6.39 -9.24 12.71
C ASN A 22 5.86 -7.92 13.32
N ARG A 23 4.56 -7.63 13.12
CA ARG A 23 3.97 -6.35 13.56
C ARG A 23 3.34 -6.36 14.95
N PHE A 24 3.31 -7.51 15.61
CA PHE A 24 2.72 -7.65 16.95
C PHE A 24 3.37 -6.72 17.99
N PRO A 25 4.70 -6.56 18.08
CA PRO A 25 5.32 -5.69 19.08
C PRO A 25 4.86 -4.23 18.99
N TYR A 26 4.63 -3.73 17.76
CA TYR A 26 4.13 -2.37 17.55
C TYR A 26 2.68 -2.21 17.99
N ALA A 27 1.82 -3.20 17.70
CA ALA A 27 0.44 -3.18 18.16
C ALA A 27 0.35 -3.25 19.68
N GLU A 28 1.24 -4.01 20.33
CA GLU A 28 1.33 -4.06 21.80
C GLU A 28 1.76 -2.71 22.39
N ALA A 29 2.81 -2.10 21.84
CA ALA A 29 3.27 -0.77 22.28
C ALA A 29 2.19 0.29 22.11
N LEU A 30 1.53 0.35 20.95
CA LEU A 30 0.43 1.28 20.71
C LEU A 30 -0.76 1.00 21.64
N THR A 31 -1.05 -0.27 21.93
CA THR A 31 -2.10 -0.63 22.90
C THR A 31 -1.80 -0.07 24.30
N SER A 32 -0.54 -0.12 24.74
CA SER A 32 -0.12 0.47 26.01
C SER A 32 -0.26 1.99 26.03
N ILE A 33 0.03 2.66 24.91
CA ILE A 33 -0.15 4.11 24.76
C ILE A 33 -1.63 4.48 24.85
N VAL A 34 -2.51 3.84 24.06
CA VAL A 34 -3.95 4.16 24.09
C VAL A 34 -4.60 3.80 25.43
N ASN A 35 -4.06 2.80 26.16
CA ASN A 35 -4.52 2.48 27.51
C ASN A 35 -4.08 3.53 28.54
N THR A 36 -2.87 4.07 28.42
CA THR A 36 -2.30 5.06 29.34
C THR A 36 -2.96 6.41 29.19
N TYR A 37 -3.17 6.87 27.96
CA TYR A 37 -3.78 8.16 27.65
C TYR A 37 -5.27 7.99 27.35
N SER A 38 -6.01 7.49 28.35
CA SER A 38 -7.43 7.15 28.23
C SER A 38 -8.37 8.36 28.11
N GLU A 39 -7.90 9.57 28.42
CA GLU A 39 -8.64 10.82 28.21
C GLU A 39 -8.88 11.14 26.73
N GLY A 40 -8.13 10.52 25.81
CA GLY A 40 -8.34 10.67 24.37
C GLY A 40 -7.31 11.57 23.69
N PHE A 41 -7.03 11.26 22.41
CA PHE A 41 -6.08 11.95 21.54
C PHE A 41 -6.22 11.41 20.11
N VAL A 42 -5.58 12.08 19.15
CA VAL A 42 -5.51 11.64 17.75
C VAL A 42 -4.13 11.04 17.46
N LEU A 43 -4.11 9.72 17.27
CA LEU A 43 -2.98 8.96 16.77
C LEU A 43 -3.06 8.85 15.24
N THR A 44 -1.96 9.14 14.56
CA THR A 44 -1.81 8.87 13.13
C THR A 44 -0.86 7.71 12.88
N ILE A 45 -1.30 6.71 12.12
CA ILE A 45 -0.45 5.69 11.49
C ILE A 45 -0.05 6.21 10.11
N ASN A 46 1.09 6.91 10.03
CA ASN A 46 1.55 7.57 8.81
C ASN A 46 2.57 6.72 8.06
N ASN A 47 2.17 6.17 6.92
CA ASN A 47 3.09 5.51 5.99
C ASN A 47 2.63 5.70 4.55
N PRO A 48 3.54 5.58 3.57
CA PRO A 48 3.17 5.56 2.16
C PRO A 48 2.14 4.49 1.81
N TRP A 49 1.45 4.68 0.68
CA TRP A 49 0.60 3.64 0.11
C TRP A 49 1.34 2.32 -0.11
N GLY A 50 0.61 1.21 0.04
CA GLY A 50 1.17 -0.13 -0.21
C GLY A 50 2.11 -0.66 0.87
N THR A 51 2.14 -0.05 2.06
CA THR A 51 2.93 -0.51 3.23
C THR A 51 2.13 -1.43 4.16
N GLY A 52 0.86 -1.73 3.87
CA GLY A 52 0.03 -2.66 4.65
C GLY A 52 -0.59 -2.06 5.92
N LYS A 53 -0.84 -0.74 5.95
CA LYS A 53 -1.47 -0.06 7.10
C LYS A 53 -2.84 -0.65 7.46
N THR A 54 -3.74 -0.79 6.49
CA THR A 54 -5.08 -1.39 6.65
C THR A 54 -5.02 -2.78 7.27
N THR A 55 -4.10 -3.63 6.81
CA THR A 55 -3.89 -4.95 7.39
C THR A 55 -3.43 -4.87 8.85
N PHE A 56 -2.51 -3.96 9.16
CA PHE A 56 -2.04 -3.73 10.53
C PHE A 56 -3.16 -3.26 11.46
N ILE A 57 -3.93 -2.24 11.07
CA ILE A 57 -4.99 -1.70 11.93
C ILE A 57 -6.12 -2.70 12.14
N LYS A 58 -6.47 -3.54 11.15
CA LYS A 58 -7.45 -4.63 11.33
C LYS A 58 -6.97 -5.70 12.33
N MET A 59 -5.69 -6.08 12.28
CA MET A 59 -5.10 -6.99 13.28
C MET A 59 -5.04 -6.34 14.67
N TRP A 60 -4.67 -5.05 14.73
CA TRP A 60 -4.61 -4.31 15.99
C TRP A 60 -6.00 -4.12 16.61
N GLN A 61 -7.02 -3.84 15.80
CA GLN A 61 -8.41 -3.77 16.25
C GLN A 61 -8.85 -5.08 16.89
N ALA A 62 -8.55 -6.22 16.26
CA ALA A 62 -8.84 -7.54 16.82
C ALA A 62 -8.09 -7.79 18.15
N LEU A 63 -6.83 -7.36 18.28
CA LEU A 63 -6.08 -7.41 19.54
C LEU A 63 -6.72 -6.53 20.64
N LEU A 64 -7.20 -5.34 20.28
CA LEU A 64 -7.90 -4.44 21.21
C LEU A 64 -9.20 -5.06 21.71
N PHE A 65 -9.97 -5.74 20.85
CA PHE A 65 -11.16 -6.49 21.26
C PHE A 65 -10.83 -7.57 22.30
N GLN A 66 -9.74 -8.33 22.11
CA GLN A 66 -9.29 -9.32 23.09
C GLN A 66 -8.96 -8.67 24.45
N LYS A 67 -8.30 -7.51 24.39
CA LYS A 67 -7.97 -6.68 25.55
C LYS A 67 -9.17 -5.87 26.08
N LYS A 68 -10.40 -6.19 25.66
CA LYS A 68 -11.65 -5.61 26.16
C LYS A 68 -11.80 -4.11 25.90
N PHE A 69 -11.20 -3.59 24.83
CA PHE A 69 -11.52 -2.26 24.33
C PHE A 69 -12.76 -2.31 23.46
N THR A 70 -13.58 -1.26 23.53
CA THR A 70 -14.60 -0.98 22.52
C THR A 70 -13.90 -0.32 21.34
N THR A 71 -14.12 -0.85 20.12
CA THR A 71 -13.53 -0.26 18.91
C THR A 71 -14.56 -0.08 17.82
N LEU A 72 -14.33 0.91 16.96
CA LEU A 72 -15.06 1.16 15.73
C LEU A 72 -14.09 1.31 14.57
N TYR A 73 -14.52 0.91 13.38
CA TYR A 73 -13.74 1.03 12.16
C TYR A 73 -14.56 1.73 11.10
N PHE A 74 -14.05 2.86 10.61
CA PHE A 74 -14.66 3.67 9.58
C PHE A 74 -13.71 3.75 8.38
N ASN A 75 -14.09 3.16 7.26
CA ASN A 75 -13.39 3.32 5.99
C ASN A 75 -13.93 4.56 5.28
N ALA A 76 -13.16 5.63 5.24
CA ALA A 76 -13.61 6.91 4.69
C ALA A 76 -13.91 6.82 3.18
N TRP A 77 -13.09 6.07 2.45
CA TRP A 77 -13.21 5.91 0.99
C TRP A 77 -14.41 5.07 0.58
N GLU A 78 -14.70 3.99 1.30
CA GLU A 78 -15.90 3.18 1.05
C GLU A 78 -17.21 3.95 1.28
N ASN A 79 -17.17 5.01 2.11
CA ASN A 79 -18.31 5.84 2.46
C ASN A 79 -18.32 7.21 1.74
N ASP A 80 -17.44 7.43 0.75
CA ASP A 80 -17.30 8.72 0.06
C ASP A 80 -18.41 9.04 -0.95
N PHE A 81 -19.37 8.11 -1.10
CA PHE A 81 -20.60 8.29 -1.88
C PHE A 81 -21.66 9.12 -1.14
N ASP A 82 -21.58 9.18 0.20
CA ASP A 82 -22.48 9.98 1.01
C ASP A 82 -21.97 11.43 1.09
N ALA A 83 -22.83 12.38 0.73
CA ALA A 83 -22.47 13.81 0.70
C ALA A 83 -22.24 14.42 2.11
N ASN A 84 -22.46 13.67 3.19
CA ASN A 84 -22.28 14.17 4.55
C ASN A 84 -21.47 13.18 5.41
N PRO A 85 -20.14 13.36 5.53
CA PRO A 85 -19.27 12.50 6.31
C PRO A 85 -19.64 12.39 7.80
N GLN A 86 -20.29 13.40 8.39
CA GLN A 86 -20.82 13.32 9.76
C GLN A 86 -21.87 12.24 9.91
N VAL A 87 -22.78 12.09 8.92
CA VAL A 87 -23.86 11.10 8.99
C VAL A 87 -23.31 9.69 8.97
N ALA A 88 -22.33 9.41 8.12
CA ALA A 88 -21.69 8.10 8.03
C ALA A 88 -20.97 7.74 9.34
N LEU A 89 -20.22 8.69 9.92
CA LEU A 89 -19.57 8.47 11.21
C LEU A 89 -20.57 8.29 12.37
N MET A 90 -21.63 9.08 12.39
CA MET A 90 -22.69 8.96 13.40
C MET A 90 -23.46 7.64 13.28
N SER A 91 -23.66 7.15 12.07
CA SER A 91 -24.23 5.82 11.83
C SER A 91 -23.36 4.73 12.45
N GLU A 92 -22.04 4.83 12.34
CA GLU A 92 -21.15 3.86 12.97
C GLU A 92 -21.05 3.99 14.49
N LEU A 93 -21.10 5.21 15.03
CA LEU A 93 -21.28 5.38 16.47
C LEU A 93 -22.62 4.77 16.93
N GLY A 94 -23.64 4.85 16.09
CA GLY A 94 -24.94 4.20 16.27
C GLY A 94 -24.91 2.67 16.21
N SER A 95 -23.84 2.03 15.73
CA SER A 95 -23.74 0.55 15.69
C SER A 95 -23.26 -0.07 17.01
N LEU A 96 -22.68 0.73 17.92
CA LEU A 96 -22.25 0.34 19.28
C LEU A 96 -23.38 -0.17 20.21
N THR A 97 -24.60 -0.32 19.72
CA THR A 97 -25.81 -0.01 20.47
C THR A 97 -26.78 -1.18 20.61
N ASN A 98 -26.28 -2.39 20.38
CA ASN A 98 -27.05 -3.64 20.39
C ASN A 98 -27.75 -3.99 21.74
N LYS A 99 -27.72 -3.11 22.76
CA LYS A 99 -28.50 -3.26 24.00
C LYS A 99 -29.78 -2.40 23.94
N LYS A 100 -30.89 -3.07 23.65
CA LYS A 100 -32.26 -2.51 23.46
C LYS A 100 -32.87 -1.70 24.63
N SER A 101 -32.18 -1.46 25.74
CA SER A 101 -32.78 -0.90 26.96
C SER A 101 -31.99 0.21 27.65
N ASP A 102 -30.90 0.71 27.08
CA ASP A 102 -30.12 1.77 27.73
C ASP A 102 -30.74 3.17 27.49
N LYS A 103 -31.04 3.87 28.60
CA LYS A 103 -31.58 5.23 28.59
C LYS A 103 -30.55 6.26 28.11
N THR A 104 -29.27 6.07 28.48
CA THR A 104 -28.17 6.93 28.04
C THR A 104 -28.02 6.83 26.53
N PHE A 105 -28.10 5.62 25.99
CA PHE A 105 -28.12 5.39 24.55
C PHE A 105 -29.29 6.05 23.80
N LYS A 106 -30.53 5.95 24.32
CA LYS A 106 -31.68 6.62 23.70
C LYS A 106 -31.49 8.14 23.62
N SER A 107 -30.95 8.76 24.67
CA SER A 107 -30.61 10.19 24.71
C SER A 107 -29.56 10.55 23.64
N LEU A 108 -28.52 9.72 23.50
CA LEU A 108 -27.45 9.90 22.50
C LEU A 108 -28.01 9.93 21.07
N ILE A 109 -28.88 8.99 20.70
CA ILE A 109 -29.49 8.94 19.35
C ILE A 109 -30.43 10.13 19.11
N GLN A 110 -31.22 10.52 20.11
CA GLN A 110 -32.09 11.70 19.99
C GLN A 110 -31.28 12.96 19.72
N LYS A 111 -30.16 13.15 20.42
CA LYS A 111 -29.25 14.29 20.22
C LYS A 111 -28.49 14.20 18.90
N ALA A 112 -28.17 12.98 18.43
CA ALA A 112 -27.58 12.76 17.11
C ALA A 112 -28.54 13.15 15.97
N ALA A 113 -29.84 12.88 16.11
CA ALA A 113 -30.85 13.24 15.12
C ALA A 113 -30.98 14.77 14.94
N VAL A 114 -30.80 15.56 16.01
CA VAL A 114 -30.81 17.04 15.96
C VAL A 114 -29.64 17.61 15.17
N LEU A 115 -28.53 16.86 15.07
CA LEU A 115 -27.32 17.30 14.36
C LEU A 115 -27.43 17.20 12.85
N SER A 116 -28.39 16.44 12.33
CA SER A 116 -28.53 16.23 10.89
C SER A 116 -29.94 16.52 10.39
N ASN A 117 -30.06 17.61 9.63
CA ASN A 117 -31.24 17.91 8.82
C ASN A 117 -31.35 16.98 7.58
N SER A 118 -30.43 16.03 7.40
CA SER A 118 -30.22 15.30 6.14
C SER A 118 -29.84 13.82 6.31
N ILE A 119 -29.96 13.21 7.51
CA ILE A 119 -29.93 11.74 7.57
C ILE A 119 -31.14 11.31 6.76
N LEU A 120 -30.91 10.57 5.66
CA LEU A 120 -31.98 10.08 4.80
C LEU A 120 -33.14 9.56 5.68
N PRO A 121 -34.38 10.04 5.47
CA PRO A 121 -35.54 9.59 6.22
C PRO A 121 -35.70 8.06 6.23
N ALA A 122 -35.08 7.35 5.29
CA ALA A 122 -35.01 5.90 5.24
C ALA A 122 -34.11 5.26 6.32
N LEU A 123 -32.92 5.81 6.57
CA LEU A 123 -31.99 5.29 7.59
C LEU A 123 -32.49 5.62 9.00
N VAL A 124 -33.02 6.84 9.18
CA VAL A 124 -33.79 7.23 10.38
C VAL A 124 -35.04 6.36 10.51
N LYS A 125 -35.82 6.08 9.46
CA LYS A 125 -36.98 5.17 9.58
C LYS A 125 -36.58 3.78 10.06
N ALA A 126 -35.48 3.21 9.56
CA ALA A 126 -35.05 1.86 9.94
C ALA A 126 -34.58 1.77 11.41
N ILE A 127 -33.92 2.82 11.91
CA ILE A 127 -33.40 2.88 13.28
C ILE A 127 -34.46 3.45 14.25
N ALA A 128 -35.15 4.54 13.90
CA ALA A 128 -36.07 5.29 14.75
C ALA A 128 -37.45 4.62 14.94
N THR A 129 -37.99 3.87 13.96
CA THR A 129 -39.27 3.14 14.15
C THR A 129 -39.23 2.09 15.26
N LYS A 130 -38.03 1.70 15.72
CA LYS A 130 -37.85 0.81 16.87
C LYS A 130 -37.67 1.54 18.22
N TYR A 131 -37.32 2.83 18.25
CA TYR A 131 -36.76 3.45 19.46
C TYR A 131 -37.22 4.88 19.77
N ILE A 132 -37.88 5.61 18.85
CA ILE A 132 -38.28 7.01 19.03
C ILE A 132 -39.81 7.15 18.94
N ASP A 133 -40.38 7.97 19.81
CA ASP A 133 -41.80 8.29 19.83
C ASP A 133 -42.20 9.14 18.61
N SER A 134 -43.37 8.86 18.04
CA SER A 134 -43.78 9.37 16.73
C SER A 134 -44.04 10.88 16.66
N GLU A 135 -44.14 11.56 17.81
CA GLU A 135 -44.38 13.00 17.90
C GLU A 135 -43.16 13.86 17.54
N VAL A 136 -41.94 13.46 17.91
CA VAL A 136 -40.71 14.22 17.62
C VAL A 136 -40.44 14.28 16.10
N LEU A 137 -40.88 13.26 15.37
CA LEU A 137 -40.81 13.21 13.91
C LEU A 137 -41.77 14.18 13.21
N LYS A 138 -42.87 14.58 13.85
CA LYS A 138 -43.85 15.51 13.26
C LYS A 138 -43.36 16.96 13.31
N GLU A 139 -42.79 17.39 14.44
CA GLU A 139 -42.27 18.78 14.58
C GLU A 139 -41.14 19.12 13.60
N LEU A 140 -40.36 18.12 13.15
CA LEU A 140 -39.27 18.32 12.20
C LEU A 140 -39.75 18.57 10.75
N ILE A 141 -40.97 18.16 10.43
CA ILE A 141 -41.53 18.25 9.06
C ILE A 141 -42.26 19.59 8.85
N GLU A 142 -42.77 20.21 9.92
CA GLU A 142 -43.68 21.36 9.82
C GLU A 142 -42.98 22.73 9.69
N ASN A 143 -41.66 22.83 9.91
CA ASN A 143 -40.96 24.12 10.00
C ASN A 143 -40.41 24.67 8.66
N SER A 144 -41.13 24.53 7.53
CA SER A 144 -40.63 24.99 6.22
C SER A 144 -41.56 25.94 5.47
N THR A 145 -41.98 27.05 6.08
CA THR A 145 -42.54 28.18 5.33
C THR A 145 -42.35 29.52 6.04
N GLN A 146 -41.54 30.44 5.46
CA GLN A 146 -41.82 31.88 5.16
C GLN A 146 -40.61 32.85 5.29
N GLY A 147 -40.61 33.89 4.42
CA GLY A 147 -40.12 35.27 4.67
C GLY A 147 -38.60 35.60 4.75
N ALA A 148 -38.08 36.49 3.88
CA ALA A 148 -36.66 36.87 3.79
C ALA A 148 -36.00 37.51 5.05
N THR A 149 -36.79 37.99 6.03
CA THR A 149 -36.29 38.44 7.35
C THR A 149 -36.42 37.37 8.45
N GLU A 150 -37.28 36.37 8.25
CA GLU A 150 -37.35 35.15 9.07
C GLU A 150 -36.22 34.19 8.69
N ILE A 151 -35.80 34.15 7.42
CA ILE A 151 -34.65 33.36 6.94
C ILE A 151 -33.38 33.59 7.78
N LEU A 152 -33.02 34.85 8.10
CA LEU A 152 -31.82 35.13 8.91
C LEU A 152 -31.98 34.68 10.37
N LYS A 153 -33.17 34.81 10.96
CA LYS A 153 -33.45 34.32 12.32
C LYS A 153 -33.48 32.79 12.36
N ASP A 154 -34.09 32.17 11.37
CA ASP A 154 -34.15 30.73 11.21
C ASP A 154 -32.76 30.14 10.92
N GLU A 155 -31.90 30.82 10.17
CA GLU A 155 -30.50 30.43 9.97
C GLU A 155 -29.69 30.54 11.26
N ILE A 156 -29.86 31.63 12.03
CA ILE A 156 -29.22 31.82 13.34
C ILE A 156 -29.71 30.77 14.34
N ASP A 157 -31.01 30.53 14.42
CA ASP A 157 -31.61 29.55 15.32
C ASP A 157 -31.26 28.12 14.91
N THR A 158 -31.19 27.83 13.61
CA THR A 158 -30.72 26.55 13.07
C THR A 158 -29.25 26.32 13.41
N TYR A 159 -28.41 27.34 13.24
CA TYR A 159 -27.00 27.27 13.63
C TYR A 159 -26.82 27.08 15.14
N ALA A 160 -27.57 27.81 15.96
CA ALA A 160 -27.56 27.69 17.42
C ALA A 160 -28.03 26.30 17.87
N LYS A 161 -29.10 25.75 17.26
CA LYS A 161 -29.60 24.39 17.49
C LYS A 161 -28.55 23.33 17.12
N LYS A 162 -27.91 23.44 15.95
CA LYS A 162 -26.83 22.53 15.54
C LYS A 162 -25.64 22.59 16.50
N LYS A 163 -25.19 23.79 16.88
CA LYS A 163 -24.08 23.96 17.83
C LYS A 163 -24.40 23.35 19.20
N LYS A 164 -25.63 23.57 19.70
CA LYS A 164 -26.09 22.99 20.96
C LYS A 164 -26.21 21.47 20.87
N GLY A 165 -26.80 20.94 19.80
CA GLY A 165 -26.90 19.51 19.53
C GLY A 165 -25.53 18.81 19.52
N LEU A 166 -24.51 19.47 18.96
CA LEU A 166 -23.13 18.97 18.96
C LEU A 166 -22.57 18.83 20.38
N ILE A 167 -22.74 19.87 21.19
CA ILE A 167 -22.29 19.87 22.59
C ILE A 167 -23.03 18.78 23.38
N ASP A 168 -24.35 18.73 23.24
CA ASP A 168 -25.19 17.77 23.94
C ASP A 168 -24.87 16.32 23.55
N PHE A 169 -24.58 16.07 22.28
CA PHE A 169 -24.16 14.77 21.76
C PHE A 169 -22.79 14.37 22.31
N ARG A 170 -21.81 15.27 22.32
CA ARG A 170 -20.48 15.01 22.89
C ARG A 170 -20.57 14.62 24.37
N ILE A 171 -21.40 15.33 25.15
CA ILE A 171 -21.61 15.04 26.58
C ILE A 171 -22.22 13.66 26.77
N GLU A 172 -23.24 13.30 25.99
CA GLU A 172 -23.82 11.95 26.07
C GLU A 172 -22.85 10.87 25.59
N LEU A 173 -22.05 11.15 24.57
CA LEU A 173 -21.08 10.19 24.05
C LEU A 173 -20.00 9.92 25.12
N GLN A 174 -19.48 10.97 25.75
CA GLN A 174 -18.56 10.87 26.89
C GLN A 174 -19.18 10.06 28.03
N LYS A 175 -20.43 10.34 28.39
CA LYS A 175 -21.15 9.61 29.43
C LYS A 175 -21.36 8.15 29.07
N TYR A 176 -21.75 7.87 27.83
CA TYR A 176 -21.92 6.51 27.33
C TYR A 176 -20.61 5.72 27.42
N ILE A 177 -19.50 6.32 27.01
CA ILE A 177 -18.16 5.73 27.08
C ILE A 177 -17.77 5.44 28.53
N SER A 178 -17.96 6.40 29.44
CA SER A 178 -17.60 6.21 30.85
C SER A 178 -18.43 5.13 31.54
N GLU A 179 -19.72 5.01 31.19
CA GLU A 179 -20.62 3.98 31.73
C GLU A 179 -20.36 2.57 31.16
N HIS A 180 -19.92 2.46 29.91
CA HIS A 180 -19.91 1.18 29.18
C HIS A 180 -18.53 0.59 28.88
N ASN A 181 -17.47 1.40 28.90
CA ASN A 181 -16.13 0.93 28.49
C ASN A 181 -15.21 0.57 29.68
N GLY A 182 -15.72 0.54 30.91
CA GLY A 182 -14.98 0.07 32.08
C GLY A 182 -13.68 0.84 32.34
N GLY A 183 -13.68 2.15 32.10
CA GLY A 183 -12.53 3.03 32.25
C GLY A 183 -11.55 3.04 31.07
N LYS A 184 -11.80 2.27 30.01
CA LYS A 184 -11.00 2.30 28.76
C LYS A 184 -11.59 3.26 27.74
N PRO A 185 -10.76 3.89 26.90
CA PRO A 185 -11.26 4.71 25.82
C PRO A 185 -11.95 3.88 24.73
N LEU A 186 -12.88 4.50 24.02
CA LEU A 186 -13.35 4.05 22.71
C LEU A 186 -12.23 4.29 21.69
N ILE A 187 -11.84 3.26 20.94
CA ILE A 187 -10.87 3.41 19.84
C ILE A 187 -11.60 3.50 18.51
N LEU A 188 -11.50 4.64 17.83
CA LEU A 188 -12.14 4.88 16.53
C LEU A 188 -11.08 4.93 15.43
N PHE A 189 -11.03 3.88 14.61
CA PHE A 189 -10.18 3.81 13.43
C PHE A 189 -10.82 4.52 12.25
N ILE A 190 -10.07 5.40 11.60
CA ILE A 190 -10.43 6.06 10.34
C ILE A 190 -9.38 5.69 9.30
N ASP A 191 -9.77 4.90 8.30
CA ASP A 191 -8.88 4.37 7.27
C ASP A 191 -9.20 4.97 5.89
N GLU A 192 -8.21 4.95 4.99
CA GLU A 192 -8.32 5.32 3.57
C GLU A 192 -8.78 6.77 3.30
N LEU A 193 -8.65 7.67 4.28
CA LEU A 193 -9.00 9.09 4.14
C LEU A 193 -8.21 9.77 3.01
N ASP A 194 -6.95 9.41 2.86
CA ASP A 194 -6.01 9.90 1.84
C ASP A 194 -6.31 9.39 0.41
N ARG A 195 -7.30 8.51 0.22
CA ARG A 195 -7.79 8.08 -1.10
C ARG A 195 -9.09 8.77 -1.53
N CYS A 196 -9.74 9.48 -0.64
CA CYS A 196 -10.98 10.18 -0.95
C CYS A 196 -10.73 11.37 -1.90
N ARG A 197 -11.79 11.88 -2.52
CA ARG A 197 -11.70 13.17 -3.23
C ARG A 197 -11.24 14.28 -2.28
N PRO A 198 -10.50 15.29 -2.79
CA PRO A 198 -9.97 16.40 -1.98
C PRO A 198 -11.00 17.08 -1.07
N ASP A 199 -12.17 17.40 -1.60
CA ASP A 199 -13.29 18.00 -0.88
C ASP A 199 -13.78 17.12 0.26
N TYR A 200 -14.11 15.86 -0.03
CA TYR A 200 -14.59 14.93 0.99
C TYR A 200 -13.56 14.70 2.11
N ALA A 201 -12.27 14.55 1.77
CA ALA A 201 -11.22 14.30 2.75
C ALA A 201 -11.06 15.47 3.73
N VAL A 202 -11.04 16.70 3.21
CA VAL A 202 -10.92 17.92 4.04
C VAL A 202 -12.19 18.16 4.84
N GLU A 203 -13.37 18.02 4.23
CA GLU A 203 -14.64 18.15 4.95
C GLU A 203 -14.75 17.13 6.07
N LEU A 204 -14.42 15.86 5.83
CA LEU A 204 -14.43 14.83 6.86
C LEU A 204 -13.48 15.22 8.01
N LEU A 205 -12.24 15.62 7.74
CA LEU A 205 -11.31 16.11 8.79
C LEU A 205 -11.90 17.28 9.59
N GLU A 206 -12.46 18.26 8.89
CA GLU A 206 -13.01 19.46 9.52
C GLU A 206 -14.26 19.17 10.35
N GLN A 207 -15.01 18.15 9.97
CA GLN A 207 -16.18 17.67 10.68
C GLN A 207 -15.77 16.81 11.89
N ILE A 208 -14.84 15.87 11.73
CA ILE A 208 -14.42 14.97 12.82
C ILE A 208 -13.58 15.64 13.89
N LYS A 209 -12.94 16.78 13.60
CA LYS A 209 -12.22 17.58 14.62
C LYS A 209 -13.09 17.93 15.80
N HIS A 210 -14.40 18.03 15.56
CA HIS A 210 -15.36 18.27 16.60
C HIS A 210 -15.54 17.06 17.53
N PHE A 211 -15.13 15.86 17.17
CA PHE A 211 -15.19 14.70 18.06
C PHE A 211 -13.83 14.41 18.72
N PHE A 212 -12.72 14.93 18.19
CA PHE A 212 -11.38 14.76 18.77
C PHE A 212 -11.26 15.30 20.20
N SER A 213 -12.09 16.28 20.57
CA SER A 213 -12.10 16.86 21.91
C SER A 213 -13.00 16.13 22.90
N VAL A 214 -13.59 14.98 22.54
CA VAL A 214 -14.48 14.22 23.45
C VAL A 214 -13.62 13.33 24.35
N PRO A 215 -13.64 13.53 25.67
CA PRO A 215 -12.87 12.71 26.57
C PRO A 215 -13.27 11.24 26.49
N GLY A 216 -12.28 10.34 26.54
CA GLY A 216 -12.52 8.91 26.45
C GLY A 216 -12.56 8.36 25.03
N ILE A 217 -12.19 9.13 24.00
CA ILE A 217 -12.07 8.65 22.62
C ILE A 217 -10.65 8.81 22.10
N VAL A 218 -10.06 7.73 21.61
CA VAL A 218 -8.80 7.77 20.85
C VAL A 218 -9.12 7.58 19.38
N PHE A 219 -8.76 8.56 18.57
CA PHE A 219 -8.87 8.48 17.11
C PHE A 219 -7.59 7.90 16.55
N VAL A 220 -7.71 6.92 15.66
CA VAL A 220 -6.58 6.34 14.94
C VAL A 220 -6.77 6.60 13.45
N LEU A 221 -6.05 7.59 12.92
CA LEU A 221 -6.04 7.93 11.50
C LEU A 221 -5.00 7.08 10.76
N SER A 222 -5.41 6.24 9.83
CA SER A 222 -4.49 5.49 8.97
C SER A 222 -4.38 6.15 7.61
N ILE A 223 -3.28 6.88 7.38
CA ILE A 223 -3.14 7.76 6.21
C ILE A 223 -1.73 7.71 5.60
N ASP A 224 -1.60 8.14 4.36
CA ASP A 224 -0.39 8.73 3.80
C ASP A 224 -0.51 10.26 3.90
N LYS A 225 0.25 10.85 4.84
CA LYS A 225 0.19 12.30 5.12
C LYS A 225 0.58 13.16 3.92
N VAL A 226 1.47 12.67 3.05
CA VAL A 226 1.85 13.41 1.83
C VAL A 226 0.67 13.47 0.87
N GLN A 227 -0.02 12.34 0.67
CA GLN A 227 -1.20 12.29 -0.22
C GLN A 227 -2.38 13.08 0.34
N LEU A 228 -2.63 12.98 1.65
CA LEU A 228 -3.63 13.81 2.32
C LEU A 228 -3.27 15.30 2.23
N GLY A 229 -1.98 15.64 2.32
CA GLY A 229 -1.52 17.02 2.12
C GLY A 229 -1.78 17.54 0.70
N ASN A 230 -1.61 16.70 -0.32
CA ASN A 230 -1.98 17.02 -1.70
C ASN A 230 -3.50 17.21 -1.84
N ALA A 231 -4.31 16.41 -1.15
CA ALA A 231 -5.76 16.62 -1.09
C ALA A 231 -6.12 17.98 -0.47
N VAL A 232 -5.47 18.39 0.63
CA VAL A 232 -5.65 19.73 1.23
C VAL A 232 -5.32 20.84 0.22
N LYS A 233 -4.17 20.76 -0.45
CA LYS A 233 -3.78 21.74 -1.47
C LYS A 233 -4.77 21.82 -2.62
N GLY A 234 -5.25 20.67 -3.08
CA GLY A 234 -6.26 20.55 -4.13
C GLY A 234 -7.59 21.19 -3.73
N PHE A 235 -8.05 20.96 -2.49
CA PHE A 235 -9.29 21.54 -1.97
C PHE A 235 -9.25 23.08 -1.94
N TYR A 236 -8.15 23.65 -1.47
CA TYR A 236 -7.99 25.11 -1.37
C TYR A 236 -7.44 25.75 -2.67
N GLY A 237 -7.09 24.95 -3.68
CA GLY A 237 -6.61 25.42 -4.98
C GLY A 237 -5.26 26.12 -4.96
N SER A 238 -4.36 25.81 -4.01
CA SER A 238 -3.06 26.48 -3.89
C SER A 238 -1.94 25.54 -3.44
N GLU A 239 -0.89 25.45 -4.25
CA GLU A 239 0.34 24.71 -3.92
C GLU A 239 1.16 25.35 -2.80
N HIS A 240 0.93 26.63 -2.51
CA HIS A 240 1.63 27.39 -1.47
C HIS A 240 1.09 27.15 -0.07
N ILE A 241 0.01 26.37 0.07
CA ILE A 241 -0.52 26.03 1.39
C ILE A 241 0.44 25.06 2.07
N ASP A 242 0.79 25.41 3.31
CA ASP A 242 1.50 24.50 4.20
C ASP A 242 0.53 23.44 4.73
N SER A 243 0.33 22.40 3.92
CA SER A 243 -0.54 21.28 4.27
C SER A 243 -0.03 20.51 5.48
N ASN A 244 1.28 20.53 5.77
CA ASN A 244 1.84 19.87 6.93
C ASN A 244 1.40 20.57 8.22
N GLU A 245 1.54 21.89 8.27
CA GLU A 245 1.07 22.70 9.41
C GLU A 245 -0.45 22.67 9.54
N TYR A 246 -1.20 22.63 8.43
CA TYR A 246 -2.64 22.40 8.46
C TYR A 246 -2.98 21.08 9.16
N LEU A 247 -2.36 19.97 8.75
CA LEU A 247 -2.61 18.64 9.31
C LEU A 247 -2.14 18.50 10.76
N ARG A 248 -1.07 19.21 11.18
CA ARG A 248 -0.61 19.22 12.58
C ARG A 248 -1.68 19.67 13.56
N ARG A 249 -2.65 20.48 13.13
CA ARG A 249 -3.77 20.94 13.98
C ARG A 249 -4.71 19.81 14.42
N PHE A 250 -4.63 18.65 13.76
CA PHE A 250 -5.52 17.51 13.97
C PHE A 250 -4.81 16.30 14.56
N ILE A 251 -3.47 16.30 14.65
CA ILE A 251 -2.67 15.12 14.98
C ILE A 251 -1.88 15.40 16.26
N ASP A 252 -2.16 14.63 17.30
CA ASP A 252 -1.45 14.73 18.58
C ASP A 252 -0.20 13.84 18.60
N LEU A 253 -0.30 12.63 18.04
CA LEU A 253 0.77 11.65 17.98
C LEU A 253 0.88 11.04 16.58
N GLU A 254 2.10 10.96 16.05
CA GLU A 254 2.39 10.35 14.76
C GLU A 254 3.29 9.13 14.94
N PHE A 255 2.89 8.00 14.34
CA PHE A 255 3.64 6.75 14.33
C PHE A 255 3.75 6.23 12.89
N SER A 256 4.96 5.87 12.48
CA SER A 256 5.19 5.19 11.21
C SER A 256 5.54 3.73 11.46
N LEU A 257 4.82 2.82 10.80
CA LEU A 257 5.17 1.41 10.78
C LEU A 257 6.58 1.27 10.18
N PRO A 258 7.50 0.57 10.86
CA PRO A 258 8.82 0.35 10.31
C PRO A 258 8.73 -0.58 9.10
N MET A 259 9.70 -0.40 8.19
CA MET A 259 9.88 -1.31 7.07
C MET A 259 10.24 -2.70 7.61
N PRO A 260 9.65 -3.77 7.08
CA PRO A 260 9.97 -5.12 7.52
C PRO A 260 11.44 -5.44 7.19
N GLU A 261 11.98 -6.45 7.87
CA GLU A 261 13.32 -6.94 7.58
C GLU A 261 13.44 -7.35 6.09
N THR A 262 14.60 -7.05 5.52
CA THR A 262 14.91 -7.30 4.12
C THR A 262 14.65 -8.77 3.75
N GLY A 263 13.87 -9.01 2.69
CA GLY A 263 13.65 -10.34 2.15
C GLY A 263 12.56 -11.17 2.84
N ILE A 264 12.06 -10.80 4.04
CA ILE A 264 10.97 -11.55 4.69
C ILE A 264 9.73 -11.58 3.79
N PHE A 265 9.31 -10.42 3.29
CA PHE A 265 8.13 -10.34 2.44
C PHE A 265 8.35 -11.00 1.08
N VAL A 266 9.57 -10.89 0.53
CA VAL A 266 9.95 -11.56 -0.73
C VAL A 266 9.85 -13.08 -0.60
N LYS A 267 10.42 -13.65 0.46
CA LYS A 267 10.31 -15.09 0.78
C LYS A 267 8.85 -15.52 0.92
N TYR A 268 8.06 -14.72 1.62
CA TYR A 268 6.63 -14.97 1.76
C TYR A 268 5.92 -14.99 0.40
N LEU A 269 6.13 -13.98 -0.45
CA LEU A 269 5.50 -13.92 -1.77
C LEU A 269 5.98 -15.05 -2.69
N PHE A 270 7.26 -15.42 -2.61
CA PHE A 270 7.84 -16.53 -3.36
C PHE A 270 7.08 -17.85 -3.09
N THR A 271 6.85 -18.15 -1.82
CA THR A 271 6.04 -19.30 -1.40
C THR A 271 4.56 -19.10 -1.76
N TYR A 272 3.99 -17.92 -1.49
CA TYR A 272 2.56 -17.63 -1.69
C TYR A 272 2.11 -17.81 -3.15
N PHE A 273 2.91 -17.32 -4.10
CA PHE A 273 2.63 -17.45 -5.52
C PHE A 273 3.08 -18.81 -6.10
N GLY A 274 3.67 -19.69 -5.27
CA GLY A 274 4.06 -21.04 -5.71
C GLY A 274 5.19 -21.02 -6.74
N PHE A 275 6.19 -20.16 -6.59
CA PHE A 275 7.35 -20.15 -7.49
C PHE A 275 8.14 -21.47 -7.39
N GLN A 276 8.17 -22.09 -6.21
CA GLN A 276 8.78 -23.41 -5.97
C GLN A 276 8.23 -24.47 -6.91
N GLU A 277 6.94 -24.43 -7.25
CA GLU A 277 6.32 -25.43 -8.15
C GLU A 277 7.00 -25.48 -9.52
N PHE A 278 7.52 -24.35 -10.00
CA PHE A 278 8.24 -24.27 -11.26
C PHE A 278 9.74 -24.56 -11.09
N PHE A 279 10.38 -23.93 -10.10
CA PHE A 279 11.83 -24.07 -9.90
C PHE A 279 12.25 -25.45 -9.39
N ASP A 280 11.42 -26.07 -8.57
CA ASP A 280 11.66 -27.41 -8.01
C ASP A 280 11.08 -28.54 -8.86
N PHE A 281 10.55 -28.22 -10.05
CA PHE A 281 9.98 -29.22 -10.93
C PHE A 281 11.03 -30.30 -11.29
N PRO A 282 10.74 -31.61 -11.13
CA PRO A 282 11.76 -32.66 -11.27
C PRO A 282 12.49 -32.66 -12.61
N GLU A 283 11.78 -32.41 -13.71
CA GLU A 283 12.35 -32.33 -15.05
C GLU A 283 13.29 -31.14 -15.21
N ARG A 284 13.04 -30.02 -14.52
CA ARG A 284 13.92 -28.85 -14.51
C ARG A 284 15.22 -29.16 -13.77
N LYS A 285 15.11 -29.85 -12.63
CA LYS A 285 16.26 -30.22 -11.79
C LYS A 285 17.22 -31.23 -12.44
N LYS A 286 16.84 -31.87 -13.55
CA LYS A 286 17.75 -32.71 -14.35
C LYS A 286 18.85 -31.89 -15.03
N PHE A 287 18.64 -30.58 -15.21
CA PHE A 287 19.60 -29.67 -15.83
C PHE A 287 20.37 -28.94 -14.72
N HIS A 288 21.66 -29.25 -14.57
CA HIS A 288 22.51 -28.65 -13.54
C HIS A 288 22.57 -27.12 -13.65
N GLU A 289 22.48 -26.58 -14.87
CA GLU A 289 22.50 -25.15 -15.13
C GLU A 289 21.24 -24.41 -14.63
N LEU A 290 20.16 -25.14 -14.34
CA LEU A 290 18.87 -24.60 -13.90
C LEU A 290 18.59 -24.86 -12.42
N SER A 291 19.44 -25.62 -11.72
CA SER A 291 19.18 -26.06 -10.34
C SER A 291 19.08 -24.92 -9.34
N ASP A 292 19.82 -23.83 -9.59
CA ASP A 292 19.96 -22.71 -8.66
C ASP A 292 19.04 -21.53 -9.03
N ASP A 293 18.14 -21.72 -10.00
CA ASP A 293 17.31 -20.64 -10.53
C ASP A 293 16.39 -20.05 -9.47
N GLY A 294 15.81 -20.90 -8.60
CA GLY A 294 14.90 -20.46 -7.53
C GLY A 294 15.60 -19.59 -6.49
N GLU A 295 16.78 -20.02 -6.03
CA GLU A 295 17.60 -19.25 -5.08
C GLU A 295 18.10 -17.94 -5.71
N SER A 296 18.52 -17.99 -6.98
CA SER A 296 18.94 -16.81 -7.74
C SER A 296 17.80 -15.80 -7.90
N PHE A 297 16.59 -16.27 -8.21
CA PHE A 297 15.39 -15.43 -8.28
C PHE A 297 15.10 -14.75 -6.94
N LEU A 298 15.10 -15.54 -5.85
CA LEU A 298 14.79 -15.06 -4.50
C LEU A 298 15.85 -14.07 -3.97
N HIS A 299 17.12 -14.36 -4.22
CA HIS A 299 18.21 -13.47 -3.84
C HIS A 299 18.16 -12.15 -4.62
N PHE A 300 18.05 -12.22 -5.95
CA PHE A 300 18.05 -11.01 -6.78
C PHE A 300 16.79 -10.16 -6.58
N SER A 301 15.61 -10.76 -6.39
CA SER A 301 14.40 -10.02 -6.01
C SER A 301 14.58 -9.23 -4.72
N THR A 302 15.20 -9.85 -3.71
CA THR A 302 15.52 -9.18 -2.44
C THR A 302 16.45 -7.97 -2.65
N LEU A 303 17.47 -8.10 -3.50
CA LEU A 303 18.39 -7.00 -3.83
C LEU A 303 17.69 -5.89 -4.62
N LEU A 304 17.01 -6.23 -5.70
CA LEU A 304 16.34 -5.31 -6.61
C LEU A 304 15.28 -4.48 -5.87
N PHE A 305 14.45 -5.13 -5.06
CA PHE A 305 13.35 -4.48 -4.36
C PHE A 305 13.84 -3.57 -3.23
N LYS A 306 14.90 -3.97 -2.53
CA LYS A 306 15.55 -3.14 -1.52
C LYS A 306 16.20 -1.91 -2.14
N GLN A 307 16.96 -2.09 -3.22
CA GLN A 307 17.68 -1.02 -3.89
C GLN A 307 16.73 0.08 -4.39
N ASN A 308 15.58 -0.32 -4.93
CA ASN A 308 14.61 0.58 -5.52
C ASN A 308 13.50 0.99 -4.53
N SER A 309 13.61 0.63 -3.25
CA SER A 309 12.66 1.00 -2.19
C SER A 309 11.19 0.65 -2.49
N LEU A 310 10.94 -0.52 -3.08
CA LEU A 310 9.59 -0.93 -3.48
C LEU A 310 8.69 -1.17 -2.27
N SER A 311 7.49 -0.59 -2.32
CA SER A 311 6.42 -0.87 -1.38
C SER A 311 5.98 -2.34 -1.46
N LEU A 312 5.36 -2.86 -0.39
CA LEU A 312 4.87 -4.25 -0.37
C LEU A 312 3.87 -4.50 -1.51
N ARG A 313 2.99 -3.54 -1.81
CA ARG A 313 2.05 -3.63 -2.93
C ARG A 313 2.77 -3.74 -4.28
N GLN A 314 3.86 -3.00 -4.49
CA GLN A 314 4.64 -3.09 -5.74
C GLN A 314 5.35 -4.44 -5.86
N GLN A 315 5.94 -4.93 -4.77
CA GLN A 315 6.56 -6.26 -4.72
C GLN A 315 5.54 -7.37 -5.04
N GLU A 316 4.34 -7.28 -4.48
CA GLU A 316 3.23 -8.21 -4.76
C GLU A 316 2.85 -8.20 -6.24
N LYS A 317 2.64 -7.02 -6.84
CA LYS A 317 2.30 -6.89 -8.26
C LYS A 317 3.38 -7.48 -9.16
N LEU A 318 4.65 -7.17 -8.91
CA LEU A 318 5.77 -7.71 -9.68
C LEU A 318 5.84 -9.24 -9.57
N PHE A 319 5.65 -9.81 -8.37
CA PHE A 319 5.66 -11.26 -8.18
C PHE A 319 4.46 -11.93 -8.82
N SER A 320 3.28 -11.31 -8.78
CA SER A 320 2.11 -11.83 -9.50
C SER A 320 2.36 -11.86 -11.01
N ASN A 321 2.81 -10.74 -11.59
CA ASN A 321 3.15 -10.64 -13.01
C ASN A 321 4.24 -11.65 -13.39
N ALA A 322 5.30 -11.76 -12.58
CA ALA A 322 6.35 -12.74 -12.79
C ALA A 322 5.86 -14.17 -12.68
N ARG A 323 4.93 -14.51 -11.79
CA ARG A 323 4.38 -15.86 -11.73
C ARG A 323 3.50 -16.16 -12.94
N MET A 324 2.73 -15.18 -13.42
CA MET A 324 1.88 -15.30 -14.62
C MET A 324 2.71 -15.55 -15.86
N VAL A 325 3.74 -14.73 -16.11
CA VAL A 325 4.65 -14.93 -17.24
C VAL A 325 5.36 -16.28 -17.13
N LEU A 326 5.78 -16.69 -15.93
CA LEU A 326 6.49 -17.97 -15.70
C LEU A 326 5.67 -19.20 -16.13
N ASN A 327 4.33 -19.16 -16.03
CA ASN A 327 3.48 -20.26 -16.51
C ASN A 327 3.54 -20.49 -18.01
N THR A 328 4.01 -19.52 -18.78
CA THR A 328 4.12 -19.64 -20.24
C THR A 328 5.43 -20.30 -20.67
N PHE A 329 6.33 -20.60 -19.74
CA PHE A 329 7.61 -21.27 -19.98
C PHE A 329 7.47 -22.79 -19.87
N SER A 330 8.17 -23.52 -20.75
CA SER A 330 8.42 -24.95 -20.53
C SER A 330 9.49 -25.14 -19.46
N VAL A 331 9.42 -26.29 -18.79
CA VAL A 331 10.22 -26.60 -17.59
C VAL A 331 11.73 -26.65 -17.83
N ASN A 332 12.18 -26.84 -19.08
CA ASN A 332 13.58 -26.90 -19.48
C ASN A 332 14.12 -25.60 -20.09
N ASN A 333 13.31 -24.53 -20.18
CA ASN A 333 13.78 -23.26 -20.74
C ASN A 333 14.71 -22.53 -19.75
N PHE A 334 15.77 -21.92 -20.30
CA PHE A 334 16.62 -20.97 -19.58
C PHE A 334 15.81 -19.72 -19.24
N LEU A 335 15.60 -19.47 -17.95
CA LEU A 335 14.85 -18.31 -17.48
C LEU A 335 15.74 -17.08 -17.29
N PHE A 336 17.00 -17.28 -16.86
CA PHE A 336 17.88 -16.21 -16.41
C PHE A 336 17.22 -15.37 -15.31
N PRO A 337 17.01 -15.92 -14.10
CA PRO A 337 16.06 -15.38 -13.13
C PRO A 337 16.23 -13.91 -12.77
N SER A 338 17.47 -13.42 -12.68
CA SER A 338 17.73 -12.02 -12.36
C SER A 338 17.35 -11.08 -13.51
N VAL A 339 17.74 -11.40 -14.75
CA VAL A 339 17.36 -10.62 -15.94
C VAL A 339 15.85 -10.72 -16.19
N TYR A 340 15.27 -11.91 -16.05
CA TYR A 340 13.83 -12.11 -16.17
C TYR A 340 13.03 -11.20 -15.24
N LEU A 341 13.36 -11.20 -13.94
CA LEU A 341 12.69 -10.33 -12.97
C LEU A 341 12.97 -8.86 -13.25
N MET A 342 14.21 -8.50 -13.61
CA MET A 342 14.59 -7.14 -13.94
C MET A 342 13.80 -6.61 -15.13
N LEU A 343 13.56 -7.42 -16.18
CA LEU A 343 12.76 -7.02 -17.34
C LEU A 343 11.31 -6.70 -16.97
N ILE A 344 10.70 -7.48 -16.07
CA ILE A 344 9.35 -7.20 -15.56
C ILE A 344 9.37 -5.91 -14.74
N PHE A 345 10.40 -5.71 -13.90
CA PHE A 345 10.58 -4.47 -13.16
C PHE A 345 10.73 -3.25 -14.08
N VAL A 346 11.62 -3.30 -15.07
CA VAL A 346 11.84 -2.15 -15.95
C VAL A 346 10.64 -1.85 -16.85
N LYS A 347 9.83 -2.86 -17.20
CA LYS A 347 8.56 -2.65 -17.91
C LYS A 347 7.62 -1.73 -17.11
N ASP A 348 7.50 -1.96 -15.80
CA ASP A 348 6.58 -1.19 -14.95
C ASP A 348 7.17 0.14 -14.45
N PHE A 349 8.47 0.18 -14.17
CA PHE A 349 9.12 1.32 -13.47
C PHE A 349 10.04 2.16 -14.35
N HIS A 350 10.57 1.60 -15.44
CA HIS A 350 11.46 2.29 -16.38
C HIS A 350 11.00 2.08 -17.83
N PRO A 351 9.76 2.47 -18.19
CA PRO A 351 9.15 2.12 -19.48
C PRO A 351 9.94 2.65 -20.69
N LYS A 352 10.66 3.77 -20.54
CA LYS A 352 11.55 4.31 -21.58
C LYS A 352 12.73 3.36 -21.85
N PHE A 353 13.37 2.85 -20.80
CA PHE A 353 14.45 1.87 -20.93
C PHE A 353 13.93 0.54 -21.50
N TYR A 354 12.75 0.09 -21.07
CA TYR A 354 12.12 -1.10 -21.63
C TYR A 354 11.81 -0.96 -23.13
N ALA A 355 11.29 0.19 -23.55
CA ALA A 355 11.04 0.49 -24.97
C ALA A 355 12.34 0.50 -25.79
N LYS A 356 13.44 1.03 -25.23
CA LYS A 356 14.77 1.00 -25.85
C LYS A 356 15.26 -0.43 -26.09
N LEU A 357 15.07 -1.32 -25.12
CA LEU A 357 15.39 -2.75 -25.26
C LEU A 357 14.57 -3.41 -26.39
N LEU A 358 13.28 -3.07 -26.53
CA LEU A 358 12.41 -3.63 -27.57
C LEU A 358 12.78 -3.16 -28.98
N ALA A 359 13.11 -1.88 -29.14
CA ALA A 359 13.39 -1.26 -30.43
C ALA A 359 14.64 -1.83 -31.13
N ARG A 360 15.61 -2.33 -30.36
CA ARG A 360 16.92 -2.83 -30.85
C ARG A 360 17.76 -1.75 -31.54
N GLU A 361 17.63 -0.50 -31.11
CA GLU A 361 18.31 0.64 -31.76
C GLU A 361 19.49 1.17 -30.95
N ALA A 362 19.59 0.79 -29.68
CA ALA A 362 20.67 1.21 -28.82
C ALA A 362 21.89 0.28 -28.91
N LEU A 363 23.09 0.85 -28.89
CA LEU A 363 24.32 0.10 -28.76
C LEU A 363 24.39 -0.59 -27.39
N PRO A 364 25.11 -1.72 -27.27
CA PRO A 364 25.28 -2.41 -25.99
C PRO A 364 25.77 -1.49 -24.86
N GLN A 365 26.70 -0.57 -25.12
CA GLN A 365 27.17 0.36 -24.10
C GLN A 365 26.04 1.24 -23.55
N GLU A 366 25.16 1.73 -24.43
CA GLU A 366 24.04 2.59 -24.02
C GLU A 366 23.01 1.84 -23.17
N ILE A 367 22.89 0.53 -23.33
CA ILE A 367 22.05 -0.31 -22.45
C ILE A 367 22.67 -0.46 -21.07
N LEU A 368 24.00 -0.61 -20.99
CA LEU A 368 24.71 -0.68 -19.71
C LEU A 368 24.64 0.64 -18.96
N ASP A 369 24.84 1.76 -19.64
CA ASP A 369 24.82 3.09 -19.03
C ASP A 369 23.47 3.39 -18.35
N ASP A 370 22.36 2.94 -18.96
CA ASP A 370 21.01 3.09 -18.38
C ASP A 370 20.80 2.26 -17.09
N LEU A 371 21.58 1.20 -16.85
CA LEU A 371 21.47 0.39 -15.63
C LEU A 371 21.87 1.16 -14.36
N VAL A 372 22.56 2.30 -14.48
CA VAL A 372 22.91 3.16 -13.34
C VAL A 372 21.66 3.70 -12.62
N GLU A 373 20.52 3.81 -13.31
CA GLU A 373 19.25 4.20 -12.68
C GLU A 373 18.63 3.10 -11.81
N ILE A 374 19.01 1.84 -12.05
CA ILE A 374 18.39 0.65 -11.43
C ILE A 374 19.31 0.04 -10.36
N PHE A 375 20.62 0.03 -10.63
CA PHE A 375 21.63 -0.58 -9.77
C PHE A 375 22.17 0.40 -8.71
N PRO A 376 22.70 -0.08 -7.58
CA PRO A 376 23.28 0.78 -6.57
C PRO A 376 24.57 1.44 -7.07
N LYS A 377 24.73 2.74 -6.78
CA LYS A 377 26.00 3.45 -6.98
C LYS A 377 27.17 2.84 -6.19
N GLN A 378 26.87 2.29 -5.01
CA GLN A 378 27.83 1.61 -4.15
C GLN A 378 27.33 0.21 -3.84
N ILE A 379 28.06 -0.80 -4.30
CA ILE A 379 27.66 -2.21 -4.15
C ILE A 379 28.53 -2.87 -3.09
N ASN A 380 27.88 -3.46 -2.09
CA ASN A 380 28.57 -4.28 -1.08
C ASN A 380 29.27 -5.46 -1.77
N LYS A 381 30.50 -5.78 -1.34
CA LYS A 381 31.28 -6.90 -1.86
C LYS A 381 30.50 -8.22 -1.88
N SER A 382 29.62 -8.45 -0.91
CA SER A 382 28.76 -9.65 -0.85
C SER A 382 27.73 -9.75 -1.98
N HIS A 383 27.35 -8.62 -2.59
CA HIS A 383 26.32 -8.57 -3.64
C HIS A 383 26.89 -8.22 -5.02
N LYS A 384 28.17 -7.81 -5.10
CA LYS A 384 28.85 -7.41 -6.36
C LYS A 384 28.69 -8.47 -7.45
N HIS A 385 28.85 -9.75 -7.09
CA HIS A 385 28.72 -10.85 -8.03
C HIS A 385 27.32 -10.94 -8.65
N SER A 386 26.26 -10.83 -7.86
CA SER A 386 24.87 -10.93 -8.33
C SER A 386 24.52 -9.82 -9.34
N TYR A 387 24.97 -8.58 -9.09
CA TYR A 387 24.78 -7.47 -10.02
C TYR A 387 25.61 -7.63 -11.30
N LEU A 388 26.90 -7.98 -11.19
CA LEU A 388 27.76 -8.25 -12.36
C LEU A 388 27.21 -9.38 -13.22
N LEU A 389 26.77 -10.47 -12.61
CA LEU A 389 26.21 -11.60 -13.33
C LEU A 389 24.95 -11.18 -14.09
N THR A 390 24.07 -10.40 -13.45
CA THR A 390 22.87 -9.88 -14.10
C THR A 390 23.19 -8.95 -15.27
N GLU A 391 24.18 -8.08 -15.09
CA GLU A 391 24.68 -7.17 -16.14
C GLU A 391 25.23 -7.96 -17.34
N VAL A 392 26.09 -8.95 -17.10
CA VAL A 392 26.66 -9.83 -18.13
C VAL A 392 25.57 -10.59 -18.86
N ILE A 393 24.63 -11.21 -18.13
CA ILE A 393 23.56 -11.97 -18.77
C ILE A 393 22.70 -11.05 -19.63
N LEU A 394 22.27 -9.89 -19.10
CA LEU A 394 21.45 -8.94 -19.87
C LEU A 394 22.15 -8.57 -21.17
N ILE A 395 23.42 -8.17 -21.09
CA ILE A 395 24.10 -7.62 -22.25
C ILE A 395 24.44 -8.68 -23.30
N VAL A 396 24.72 -9.92 -22.88
CA VAL A 396 24.89 -11.04 -23.82
C VAL A 396 23.57 -11.34 -24.53
N LEU A 397 22.47 -11.46 -23.79
CA LEU A 397 21.15 -11.69 -24.37
C LEU A 397 20.73 -10.55 -25.31
N TYR A 398 20.95 -9.30 -24.91
CA TYR A 398 20.65 -8.13 -25.73
C TYR A 398 21.53 -8.07 -26.98
N ASN A 399 22.83 -8.35 -26.87
CA ASN A 399 23.74 -8.34 -28.01
C ASN A 399 23.35 -9.39 -29.05
N ASN A 400 22.94 -10.58 -28.61
CA ASN A 400 22.40 -11.61 -29.50
C ASN A 400 21.11 -11.13 -30.19
N TYR A 401 20.20 -10.52 -29.44
CA TYR A 401 18.95 -9.96 -29.96
C TYR A 401 19.16 -8.80 -30.95
N TYR A 402 20.14 -7.95 -30.68
CA TYR A 402 20.55 -6.84 -31.53
C TYR A 402 21.14 -7.36 -32.86
N ASN A 403 22.04 -8.35 -32.77
CA ASN A 403 22.73 -8.93 -33.93
C ASN A 403 21.82 -9.71 -34.88
N GLU A 404 20.65 -10.15 -34.45
CA GLU A 404 19.62 -10.72 -35.35
C GLU A 404 19.24 -9.73 -36.48
N LYS A 405 19.38 -8.41 -36.27
CA LYS A 405 18.98 -7.35 -37.22
C LYS A 405 20.16 -6.62 -37.85
N THR A 406 21.26 -6.43 -37.12
CA THR A 406 22.34 -5.50 -37.49
C THR A 406 23.65 -6.15 -37.93
N PHE A 407 23.80 -7.47 -37.77
CA PHE A 407 24.98 -8.27 -38.16
C PHE A 407 26.32 -7.60 -37.81
N TYR A 408 26.85 -7.77 -36.58
CA TYR A 408 28.21 -7.44 -36.09
C TYR A 408 28.30 -6.40 -34.96
N SER A 409 27.72 -6.71 -33.80
CA SER A 409 28.09 -6.15 -32.51
C SER A 409 28.83 -7.20 -31.67
N LYS A 410 30.08 -6.88 -31.31
CA LYS A 410 30.90 -7.70 -30.41
C LYS A 410 30.98 -7.01 -29.04
N LEU A 411 30.90 -7.79 -27.96
CA LEU A 411 31.11 -7.30 -26.59
C LEU A 411 32.60 -7.27 -26.21
N SER A 412 33.40 -8.07 -26.90
CA SER A 412 34.84 -8.17 -26.71
C SER A 412 35.53 -8.57 -28.02
N ASP A 413 36.83 -8.30 -28.10
CA ASP A 413 37.70 -8.76 -29.18
C ASP A 413 38.87 -9.56 -28.62
N GLU A 414 39.61 -10.29 -29.47
CA GLU A 414 40.87 -10.92 -29.07
C GLU A 414 42.04 -10.03 -29.45
N ASP A 415 42.95 -9.76 -28.51
CA ASP A 415 44.19 -9.06 -28.82
C ASP A 415 45.19 -9.97 -29.56
N GLN A 416 46.32 -9.39 -29.99
CA GLN A 416 47.36 -10.12 -30.75
C GLN A 416 47.97 -11.30 -29.97
N ASN A 417 47.74 -11.41 -28.66
CA ASN A 417 48.19 -12.49 -27.80
C ASN A 417 47.06 -13.47 -27.43
N GLY A 418 45.89 -13.36 -28.06
CA GLY A 418 44.71 -14.17 -27.78
C GLY A 418 44.02 -13.83 -26.46
N LYS A 419 44.30 -12.66 -25.85
CA LYS A 419 43.60 -12.22 -24.64
C LYS A 419 42.38 -11.39 -25.01
N THR A 420 41.25 -11.70 -24.36
CA THR A 420 40.01 -10.94 -24.52
C THR A 420 40.18 -9.47 -24.11
N LYS A 421 39.83 -8.54 -24.98
CA LYS A 421 39.75 -7.11 -24.74
C LYS A 421 38.29 -6.69 -24.76
N LEU A 422 37.79 -6.11 -23.66
CA LEU A 422 36.41 -5.62 -23.60
C LEU A 422 36.22 -4.42 -24.56
N LEU A 423 35.09 -4.41 -25.28
CA LEU A 423 34.66 -3.29 -26.12
C LEU A 423 33.60 -2.42 -25.43
N ILE A 424 33.13 -2.88 -24.27
CA ILE A 424 32.13 -2.23 -23.41
C ILE A 424 32.68 -2.09 -21.99
N LYS A 425 32.11 -1.15 -21.24
CA LYS A 425 32.45 -0.88 -19.85
C LYS A 425 31.27 -1.18 -18.95
N SER A 426 31.53 -2.00 -17.94
CA SER A 426 30.57 -2.32 -16.88
C SER A 426 30.30 -1.11 -16.00
N VAL A 427 29.04 -0.95 -15.57
CA VAL A 427 28.63 0.04 -14.57
C VAL A 427 28.78 -0.48 -13.13
N VAL A 428 29.02 -1.77 -12.96
CA VAL A 428 29.21 -2.42 -11.66
C VAL A 428 30.68 -2.68 -11.34
N ASP A 429 31.49 -3.03 -12.34
CA ASP A 429 32.89 -3.37 -12.11
C ASP A 429 33.74 -2.12 -11.90
N GLN A 430 34.23 -1.96 -10.67
CA GLN A 430 35.08 -0.84 -10.28
C GLN A 430 36.56 -1.04 -10.67
N ASN A 431 36.95 -2.21 -11.18
CA ASN A 431 38.30 -2.42 -11.68
C ASN A 431 38.52 -1.58 -12.96
N PRO A 432 39.61 -0.80 -13.07
CA PRO A 432 39.87 0.05 -14.25
C PRO A 432 39.80 -0.70 -15.58
N ASP A 433 40.24 -1.96 -15.59
CA ASP A 433 40.28 -2.81 -16.79
C ASP A 433 39.06 -3.72 -16.93
N GLY A 434 38.05 -3.61 -16.06
CA GLY A 434 36.84 -4.44 -16.09
C GLY A 434 37.08 -5.94 -15.86
N ALA A 435 38.10 -6.29 -15.08
CA ALA A 435 38.58 -7.67 -14.92
C ALA A 435 37.53 -8.64 -14.35
N ASP A 436 36.69 -8.22 -13.41
CA ASP A 436 35.63 -9.08 -12.86
C ASP A 436 34.50 -9.28 -13.87
N PHE A 437 34.10 -8.21 -14.57
CA PHE A 437 33.10 -8.28 -15.63
C PHE A 437 33.57 -9.22 -16.74
N LYS A 438 34.81 -9.05 -17.22
CA LYS A 438 35.43 -9.90 -18.23
C LYS A 438 35.43 -11.37 -17.82
N ARG A 439 35.86 -11.69 -16.59
CA ARG A 439 35.89 -13.06 -16.08
C ARG A 439 34.50 -13.71 -16.07
N ILE A 440 33.47 -12.96 -15.67
CA ILE A 440 32.09 -13.47 -15.64
C ILE A 440 31.54 -13.61 -17.07
N LEU A 441 31.85 -12.66 -17.97
CA LEU A 441 31.51 -12.72 -19.38
C LEU A 441 32.07 -13.99 -20.03
N GLU A 442 33.38 -14.24 -19.91
CA GLU A 442 34.05 -15.43 -20.47
C GLU A 442 33.46 -16.73 -19.90
N SER A 443 33.21 -16.77 -18.58
CA SER A 443 32.58 -17.92 -17.92
C SER A 443 31.14 -18.15 -18.40
N PHE A 444 30.39 -17.09 -18.67
CA PHE A 444 29.01 -17.19 -19.15
C PHE A 444 28.95 -17.59 -20.64
N THR A 445 29.80 -17.02 -21.49
CA THR A 445 29.82 -17.31 -22.93
C THR A 445 30.43 -18.66 -23.28
N SER A 446 31.30 -19.21 -22.40
CA SER A 446 31.83 -20.57 -22.57
C SER A 446 30.85 -21.67 -22.13
N ARG A 447 29.85 -21.34 -21.32
CA ARG A 447 28.75 -22.23 -20.95
C ARG A 447 27.60 -22.02 -21.95
N ASN A 448 26.80 -23.05 -22.23
CA ASN A 448 25.76 -23.09 -23.28
C ASN A 448 24.68 -21.95 -23.26
N GLY A 449 24.73 -20.99 -22.32
CA GLY A 449 23.88 -19.81 -22.28
C GLY A 449 24.17 -18.77 -23.37
N ALA A 450 25.30 -18.87 -24.07
CA ALA A 450 25.76 -17.89 -25.07
C ALA A 450 24.86 -17.73 -26.31
N GLY A 451 24.03 -18.72 -26.63
CA GLY A 451 23.17 -18.68 -27.82
C GLY A 451 21.78 -18.08 -27.57
N SER A 452 21.42 -17.79 -26.32
CA SER A 452 20.08 -17.29 -25.99
C SER A 452 19.93 -15.82 -26.40
N SER A 453 18.77 -15.46 -26.94
CA SER A 453 18.43 -14.09 -27.32
C SER A 453 17.43 -13.49 -26.33
N LEU A 454 17.54 -12.18 -26.09
CA LEU A 454 16.61 -11.44 -25.22
C LEU A 454 15.15 -11.56 -25.68
N SER A 455 14.92 -11.79 -26.99
CA SER A 455 13.60 -12.03 -27.58
C SER A 455 12.81 -13.12 -26.86
N HIS A 456 13.49 -14.19 -26.41
CA HIS A 456 12.84 -15.31 -25.73
C HIS A 456 12.10 -14.85 -24.46
N LEU A 457 12.68 -13.93 -23.69
CA LEU A 457 12.06 -13.37 -22.49
C LEU A 457 11.04 -12.29 -22.83
N LEU A 458 11.41 -11.34 -23.71
CA LEU A 458 10.55 -10.21 -24.08
C LEU A 458 9.23 -10.66 -24.70
N ASN A 459 9.27 -11.65 -25.60
CA ASN A 459 8.06 -12.20 -26.21
C ASN A 459 7.12 -12.76 -25.14
N LYS A 460 7.63 -13.51 -24.15
CA LYS A 460 6.81 -14.08 -23.07
C LYS A 460 6.26 -13.01 -22.12
N ILE A 461 7.04 -11.98 -21.81
CA ILE A 461 6.62 -10.86 -20.96
C ILE A 461 5.52 -10.03 -21.64
N ASN A 462 5.60 -9.85 -22.95
CA ASN A 462 4.64 -9.05 -23.72
C ASN A 462 3.43 -9.84 -24.22
N LEU A 463 3.47 -11.18 -24.23
CA LEU A 463 2.27 -12.00 -24.50
C LEU A 463 1.11 -11.63 -23.57
N LEU A 464 1.38 -11.11 -22.36
CA LEU A 464 0.33 -10.64 -21.45
C LEU A 464 -0.37 -9.35 -21.91
N ASP A 465 0.24 -8.54 -22.78
CA ASP A 465 -0.33 -7.26 -23.23
C ASP A 465 -1.55 -7.48 -24.15
N ASP A 466 -1.55 -8.57 -24.92
CA ASP A 466 -2.67 -9.00 -25.76
C ASP A 466 -3.88 -9.52 -24.94
N PHE A 467 -3.66 -9.88 -23.67
CA PHE A 467 -4.73 -10.30 -22.75
C PHE A 467 -5.28 -9.15 -21.90
N ILE A 468 -4.54 -8.05 -21.75
CA ILE A 468 -4.92 -6.89 -20.93
C ILE A 468 -5.77 -5.88 -21.74
N THR A 469 -5.81 -6.00 -23.08
CA THR A 469 -6.56 -5.13 -24.00
C THR A 469 -7.99 -5.59 -24.32
N LYS A 470 -8.68 -6.25 -23.37
CA LYS A 470 -10.12 -6.52 -23.47
C LYS A 470 -10.91 -6.08 -22.26
#